data_AF-A0AAU9XYC1-F1
#
_entry.id   AF-A0AAU9XYC1-F1
#
_cell.length_a   1.000
_cell.length_b   1.000
_cell.length_c   1.000
_cell.angle_alpha   90.00
_cell.angle_beta   90.00
_cell.angle_gamma   90.00
#
_symmetry.space_group_name_H-M   'P 1'
#
loop_
_entity.id
_entity.type
_entity.pdbx_description
1 polymer ?
#
loop_
_entity_poly.entity_id
_entity_poly.type
_entity_poly.pdbx_seq_one_letter_code
_entity_poly.pdbx_strand_id
1 'polypeptide(L)'
;MGRSGDQATLAEARKRFEAHCKGESTVPVYLRGAVYSTVLRHGVVNTLRLCGQLLKEADLHEEKVGLMRWMGAVSQPDLIKKVLEFSMSTDVWSQDTVFVIAGVTGSLILD
;
A
#
# COMPACT_ATOMS: atom_id res chain seq x y z
N MET A 1 -0.22 7.78 14.63
CA MET A 1 -1.62 8.28 14.59
C MET A 1 -2.51 7.32 13.79
N GLY A 2 -2.31 7.10 12.47
CA GLY A 2 -3.05 6.04 11.75
C GLY A 2 -2.73 4.59 12.18
N ARG A 3 -1.52 4.37 12.71
CA ARG A 3 -1.06 3.07 13.24
C ARG A 3 -1.85 2.57 14.46
N SER A 4 -2.60 3.45 15.12
CA SER A 4 -3.34 3.16 16.36
C SER A 4 -4.80 2.76 16.13
N GLY A 5 -5.26 2.66 14.87
CA GLY A 5 -6.61 2.20 14.55
C GLY A 5 -7.74 3.19 14.84
N ASP A 6 -7.43 4.49 14.98
CA ASP A 6 -8.45 5.52 15.10
C ASP A 6 -9.39 5.51 13.89
N GLN A 7 -10.68 5.31 14.14
CA GLN A 7 -11.68 5.09 13.09
C GLN A 7 -11.88 6.32 12.21
N ALA A 8 -11.79 7.53 12.78
CA ALA A 8 -11.91 8.76 12.02
C ALA A 8 -10.74 8.92 11.04
N THR A 9 -9.51 8.65 11.49
CA THR A 9 -8.31 8.67 10.66
C THR A 9 -8.37 7.62 9.54
N LEU A 10 -8.84 6.41 9.84
CA LEU A 10 -9.00 5.36 8.83
C LEU A 10 -10.06 5.73 7.80
N ALA A 11 -11.21 6.25 8.22
CA ALA A 11 -12.27 6.67 7.32
C ALA A 11 -11.80 7.77 6.35
N GLU A 12 -11.11 8.78 6.87
CA GLU A 12 -10.59 9.86 6.03
C GLU A 12 -9.46 9.38 5.10
N ALA A 13 -8.59 8.47 5.56
CA ALA A 13 -7.57 7.87 4.71
C ALA A 13 -8.20 7.06 3.56
N ARG A 14 -9.25 6.27 3.84
CA ARG A 14 -9.99 5.52 2.81
C ARG A 14 -10.64 6.45 1.80
N LYS A 15 -11.34 7.49 2.27
CA LYS A 15 -11.97 8.50 1.42
C LYS A 15 -10.97 9.12 0.44
N ARG A 16 -9.81 9.57 0.94
CA ARG A 16 -8.76 10.18 0.11
C ARG A 16 -8.16 9.18 -0.87
N PHE A 17 -7.90 7.95 -0.44
CA PHE A 17 -7.37 6.91 -1.30
C PHE A 17 -8.34 6.56 -2.43
N GLU A 18 -9.62 6.37 -2.14
CA GLU A 18 -10.64 6.03 -3.13
C GLU A 18 -10.86 7.15 -4.15
N ALA A 19 -10.97 8.39 -3.69
CA ALA A 19 -11.07 9.54 -4.59
C ALA A 19 -9.83 9.67 -5.50
N HIS A 20 -8.66 9.27 -4.99
CA HIS A 20 -7.44 9.25 -5.79
C HIS A 20 -7.40 8.14 -6.83
N CYS A 21 -7.80 6.93 -6.47
CA CYS A 21 -7.91 5.82 -7.42
C CYS A 21 -8.93 6.11 -8.54
N LYS A 22 -9.95 6.95 -8.28
CA LYS A 22 -10.95 7.35 -9.29
C LYS A 22 -10.53 8.55 -10.14
N GLY A 23 -9.39 9.19 -9.83
CA GLY A 23 -8.98 10.44 -10.47
C GLY A 23 -9.81 11.66 -10.07
N GLU A 24 -10.66 11.56 -9.04
CA GLU A 24 -11.50 12.66 -8.54
C GLU A 24 -10.66 13.69 -7.75
N SER A 25 -9.56 13.25 -7.13
CA SER A 25 -8.63 14.13 -6.40
C SER A 25 -7.22 13.53 -6.32
N THR A 26 -6.21 14.33 -5.99
CA THR A 26 -4.85 13.83 -5.81
C THR A 26 -4.48 13.79 -4.33
N VAL A 27 -3.97 12.64 -3.85
CA VAL A 27 -3.34 12.60 -2.51
C VAL A 27 -2.00 13.34 -2.59
N PRO A 28 -1.80 14.41 -1.80
CA PRO A 28 -0.53 15.13 -1.78
C PRO A 28 0.64 14.22 -1.45
N VAL A 29 1.79 14.42 -2.10
CA VAL A 29 2.97 13.54 -1.99
C VAL A 29 3.37 13.27 -0.54
N TYR A 30 3.41 14.31 0.30
CA TYR A 30 3.76 14.20 1.72
C TYR A 30 2.76 13.39 2.57
N LEU A 31 1.51 13.20 2.09
CA LEU A 31 0.48 12.40 2.75
C LEU A 31 0.37 10.97 2.21
N ARG A 32 0.92 10.67 1.01
CA ARG A 32 0.75 9.36 0.36
C ARG A 32 1.19 8.22 1.27
N GLY A 33 2.37 8.31 1.87
CA GLY A 33 2.85 7.25 2.78
C GLY A 33 1.91 6.97 3.95
N ALA A 34 1.37 8.02 4.58
CA ALA A 34 0.42 7.87 5.68
C ALA A 34 -0.93 7.30 5.22
N VAL A 35 -1.49 7.82 4.13
CA VAL A 35 -2.79 7.39 3.59
C VAL A 35 -2.72 5.93 3.12
N TYR A 36 -1.75 5.60 2.26
CA TYR A 36 -1.65 4.27 1.65
C TYR A 36 -1.34 3.22 2.70
N SER A 37 -0.37 3.47 3.59
CA SER A 37 -0.02 2.49 4.64
C SER A 37 -1.17 2.26 5.61
N THR A 38 -1.95 3.29 5.95
CA THR A 38 -3.13 3.15 6.83
C THR A 38 -4.22 2.33 6.15
N VAL A 39 -4.50 2.62 4.88
CA VAL A 39 -5.54 1.93 4.11
C VAL A 39 -5.17 0.48 3.81
N LEU A 40 -3.89 0.19 3.49
CA LEU A 40 -3.39 -1.17 3.25
C LEU A 40 -3.32 -2.01 4.53
N ARG A 41 -2.91 -1.42 5.66
CA ARG A 41 -2.88 -2.11 6.96
C ARG A 41 -4.26 -2.62 7.39
N HIS A 42 -5.31 -1.85 7.12
CA HIS A 42 -6.70 -2.20 7.44
C HIS A 42 -7.51 -2.55 6.18
N GLY A 43 -6.82 -2.96 5.11
CA GLY A 43 -7.40 -3.12 3.80
C GLY A 43 -7.97 -4.51 3.56
N VAL A 44 -8.59 -4.66 2.40
CA VAL A 44 -9.03 -5.96 1.86
C VAL A 44 -8.34 -6.19 0.52
N VAL A 45 -8.59 -7.33 -0.12
CA VAL A 45 -8.03 -7.68 -1.43
C VAL A 45 -8.22 -6.58 -2.49
N ASN A 46 -9.36 -5.90 -2.47
CA ASN A 46 -9.63 -4.81 -3.39
C ASN A 46 -8.69 -3.61 -3.20
N THR A 47 -8.30 -3.32 -1.95
CA THR A 47 -7.34 -2.26 -1.63
C THR A 47 -5.98 -2.53 -2.26
N LEU A 48 -5.48 -3.77 -2.10
CA LEU A 48 -4.20 -4.19 -2.69
C LEU A 48 -4.27 -4.16 -4.22
N ARG A 49 -5.40 -4.59 -4.80
CA ARG A 49 -5.65 -4.53 -6.26
C ARG A 49 -5.56 -3.11 -6.80
N LEU A 50 -6.19 -2.13 -6.14
CA LEU A 50 -6.16 -0.72 -6.54
C LEU A 50 -4.73 -0.15 -6.47
N CYS A 51 -3.96 -0.47 -5.42
CA CYS A 51 -2.54 -0.09 -5.35
C CYS A 51 -1.73 -0.70 -6.50
N GLY A 52 -2.00 -1.95 -6.88
CA GLY A 52 -1.37 -2.59 -8.03
C GLY A 52 -1.72 -1.93 -9.37
N GLN A 53 -2.90 -1.33 -9.51
CA GLN A 53 -3.26 -0.55 -10.71
C GLN A 53 -2.44 0.74 -10.76
N LEU A 54 -2.40 1.50 -9.66
CA LEU A 54 -1.59 2.72 -9.57
C LEU A 54 -0.10 2.44 -9.84
N LEU A 55 0.41 1.28 -9.41
CA LEU A 55 1.80 0.89 -9.67
C LEU A 55 2.09 0.68 -11.16
N LYS A 56 1.13 0.09 -11.89
CA LYS A 56 1.24 -0.12 -13.34
C LYS A 56 1.14 1.17 -14.13
N GLU A 57 0.32 2.11 -13.65
CA GLU A 57 0.08 3.41 -14.27
C GLU A 57 1.15 4.45 -13.96
N ALA A 58 1.91 4.28 -12.87
CA ALA A 58 2.96 5.22 -12.49
C ALA A 58 4.06 5.27 -13.56
N ASP A 59 4.44 6.48 -13.98
CA ASP A 59 5.57 6.69 -14.89
C ASP A 59 6.89 6.84 -14.11
N LEU A 60 6.84 7.55 -12.98
CA LEU A 60 8.02 7.87 -12.19
C LEU A 60 8.47 6.66 -11.37
N HIS A 61 9.74 6.30 -11.49
CA HIS A 61 10.30 5.18 -10.73
C HIS A 61 10.21 5.40 -9.21
N GLU A 62 10.41 6.63 -8.72
CA GLU A 62 10.26 6.97 -7.30
C GLU A 62 8.84 6.71 -6.78
N GLU A 63 7.83 6.95 -7.60
CA GLU A 63 6.43 6.67 -7.27
C GLU A 63 6.18 5.16 -7.20
N LYS A 64 6.76 4.38 -8.13
CA LYS A 64 6.71 2.92 -8.08
C LYS A 64 7.35 2.37 -6.81
N VAL A 65 8.54 2.86 -6.46
CA VAL A 65 9.24 2.46 -5.23
C VAL A 65 8.41 2.82 -3.99
N GLY A 66 7.79 4.01 -3.96
CA GLY A 66 6.87 4.40 -2.90
C GLY A 66 5.70 3.43 -2.75
N LEU A 67 5.01 3.13 -3.84
CA LEU A 67 3.87 2.20 -3.88
C LEU A 67 4.27 0.79 -3.41
N MET A 68 5.39 0.26 -3.91
CA MET A 68 5.93 -1.04 -3.49
C MET A 68 6.21 -1.07 -1.98
N ARG A 69 6.81 0.00 -1.44
CA ARG A 69 7.08 0.11 0.00
C ARG A 69 5.79 0.17 0.84
N TRP A 70 4.77 0.92 0.38
CA TRP A 70 3.51 1.01 1.11
C TRP A 70 2.70 -0.29 1.02
N MET A 71 2.77 -1.04 -0.08
CA MET A 71 2.17 -2.38 -0.21
C MET A 71 2.63 -3.34 0.89
N GLY A 72 3.84 -3.19 1.42
CA GLY A 72 4.33 -3.97 2.56
C GLY A 72 3.58 -3.70 3.88
N ALA A 73 2.76 -2.64 3.98
CA ALA A 73 2.02 -2.30 5.19
C ALA A 73 0.80 -3.20 5.47
N VAL A 74 0.47 -4.14 4.58
CA VAL A 74 -0.63 -5.10 4.77
C VAL A 74 -0.44 -5.92 6.05
N SER A 75 -1.55 -6.21 6.74
CA SER A 75 -1.55 -6.99 7.99
C SER A 75 -2.37 -8.28 7.91
N GLN A 76 -3.17 -8.46 6.85
CA GLN A 76 -4.02 -9.65 6.67
C GLN A 76 -3.19 -10.79 6.08
N PRO A 77 -3.22 -12.02 6.64
CA PRO A 77 -2.37 -13.13 6.20
C PRO A 77 -2.43 -13.43 4.69
N ASP A 78 -3.63 -13.42 4.10
CA ASP A 78 -3.80 -13.67 2.67
C ASP A 78 -3.20 -12.55 1.80
N LEU A 79 -3.26 -11.30 2.28
CA LEU A 79 -2.68 -10.16 1.57
C LEU A 79 -1.16 -10.13 1.72
N ILE A 80 -0.65 -10.48 2.89
CA ILE A 80 0.78 -10.69 3.14
C ILE A 80 1.33 -11.71 2.14
N LYS A 81 0.68 -12.86 1.99
CA LYS A 81 1.10 -13.89 1.03
C LYS A 81 1.12 -13.35 -0.40
N LYS A 82 0.08 -12.64 -0.83
CA LYS A 82 0.01 -12.01 -2.17
C LYS A 82 1.13 -10.98 -2.40
N VAL A 83 1.44 -10.17 -1.40
CA VAL A 83 2.50 -9.16 -1.47
C VAL A 83 3.88 -9.81 -1.54
N LEU A 84 4.10 -10.92 -0.81
CA LEU A 84 5.34 -11.70 -0.90
C LEU A 84 5.48 -12.37 -2.27
N GLU A 85 4.43 -13.02 -2.78
CA GLU A 85 4.41 -13.61 -4.14
C GLU A 85 4.71 -12.55 -5.21
N PHE A 86 4.09 -11.37 -5.11
CA PHE A 86 4.37 -10.24 -5.98
C PHE A 86 5.84 -9.80 -5.92
N SER A 87 6.43 -9.70 -4.72
CA SER A 87 7.83 -9.27 -4.52
C SER A 87 8.87 -10.18 -5.20
N MET A 88 8.51 -11.45 -5.42
CA MET A 88 9.35 -12.46 -6.08
C MET A 88 9.02 -12.65 -7.57
N SER A 89 8.02 -11.93 -8.09
CA SER A 89 7.59 -12.02 -9.48
C SER A 89 8.50 -11.20 -10.40
N THR A 90 8.38 -11.44 -11.70
CA THR A 90 9.07 -10.65 -12.74
C THR A 90 8.58 -9.20 -12.83
N ASP A 91 7.46 -8.86 -12.16
CA ASP A 91 6.91 -7.51 -12.12
C ASP A 91 7.71 -6.58 -11.20
N VAL A 92 8.60 -7.13 -10.36
CA VAL A 92 9.46 -6.39 -9.44
C VAL A 92 10.92 -6.61 -9.82
N TRP A 93 11.68 -5.54 -9.98
CA TRP A 93 13.13 -5.66 -10.17
C TRP A 93 13.77 -6.26 -8.93
N SER A 94 14.72 -7.19 -9.13
CA SER A 94 15.33 -7.96 -8.04
C SER A 94 15.95 -7.11 -6.92
N GLN A 95 16.39 -5.89 -7.24
CA GLN A 95 16.91 -4.92 -6.28
C GLN A 95 15.83 -4.20 -5.45
N ASP A 96 14.58 -4.14 -5.93
CA ASP A 96 13.46 -3.48 -5.26
C ASP A 96 12.65 -4.45 -4.37
N THR A 97 12.85 -5.75 -4.54
CA THR A 97 12.24 -6.82 -3.73
C THR A 97 12.45 -6.61 -2.22
N VAL A 98 13.62 -6.08 -1.81
CA VAL A 98 13.95 -5.83 -0.39
C VAL A 98 12.99 -4.83 0.27
N PHE A 99 12.47 -3.84 -0.46
CA PHE A 99 11.57 -2.81 0.09
C PHE A 99 10.20 -3.37 0.43
N VAL A 100 9.75 -4.39 -0.32
CA VAL A 100 8.47 -5.05 -0.09
C VAL A 100 8.57 -6.01 1.10
N ILE A 101 9.63 -6.83 1.13
CA ILE A 101 9.86 -7.82 2.20
C ILE A 101 10.07 -7.14 3.56
N ALA A 102 10.86 -6.05 3.61
CA ALA A 102 11.10 -5.31 4.84
C ALA A 102 9.83 -4.64 5.41
N GLY A 103 8.86 -4.30 4.54
CA GLY A 103 7.58 -3.77 4.98
C GLY A 103 6.72 -4.82 5.68
N VAL A 104 6.64 -6.02 5.09
CA VAL A 104 5.82 -7.13 5.61
C VAL A 104 6.33 -7.63 6.97
N THR A 105 7.64 -7.72 7.19
CA THR A 105 8.21 -8.20 8.46
C THR A 105 7.94 -7.26 9.64
N GLY A 106 7.63 -5.98 9.40
CA GLY A 106 7.24 -5.00 10.42
C GLY A 106 5.74 -4.92 10.69
N SER A 107 4.91 -5.71 10.00
CA SER A 107 3.47 -5.68 10.14
C SER A 107 2.99 -6.64 11.23
N LEU A 108 2.50 -6.10 12.35
CA LEU A 108 1.71 -6.88 13.30
C LEU A 108 0.51 -7.50 12.58
N ILE A 109 0.33 -8.80 12.77
CA ILE A 109 -0.89 -9.52 12.40
C ILE A 109 -2.02 -8.94 13.26
N LEU A 110 -3.12 -8.55 12.62
CA LEU A 110 -4.33 -8.14 13.32
C LEU A 110 -5.23 -9.38 13.37
N ASP A 111 -5.44 -9.92 14.57
CA ASP A 111 -6.43 -10.97 14.85
C ASP A 111 -7.86 -10.41 14.83
#